data_AF-A0A7S2HLN9-F1
#
_entry.id   AF-A0A7S2HLN9-F1
#
_cell.length_a   1.000
_cell.length_b   1.000
_cell.length_c   1.000
_cell.angle_alpha   90.00
_cell.angle_beta   90.00
_cell.angle_gamma   90.00
#
_symmetry.space_group_name_H-M   'P 1'
#
loop_
_entity.id
_entity.type
_entity.pdbx_description
1 polymer ?
#
loop_
_entity_poly.entity_id
_entity_poly.type
_entity_poly.pdbx_seq_one_letter_code
_entity_poly.pdbx_strand_id
1 'polypeptide(L)'
;MFFYKKLRHEVLISPEYLGPKLKQTIRRRLIDEIEGSCINKIGYVVCVTDINDTTDIEAGLIEYETGHTSFMVTYGAVLFRPFKNEVLDATVTTVNQLGFFCKAGPLQVFVSRYNLPGDIREGFDPNQDMWVS
;
A
#
# COMPACT_ATOMS: atom_id res chain seq x y z
N MET A 1 12.88 1.57 2.68
CA MET A 1 11.65 1.20 3.41
C MET A 1 10.49 2.17 3.18
N PHE A 2 10.44 3.37 3.81
CA PHE A 2 9.34 4.35 3.61
C PHE A 2 9.78 5.62 2.87
N PHE A 3 8.91 6.15 2.02
CA PHE A 3 9.18 7.35 1.22
C PHE A 3 7.96 8.25 1.18
N TYR A 4 8.19 9.57 1.23
CA TYR A 4 7.16 10.53 0.87
C TYR A 4 7.29 10.87 -0.62
N LYS A 5 6.19 10.85 -1.36
CA LYS A 5 6.16 11.28 -2.76
C LYS A 5 4.85 11.97 -3.10
N LYS A 6 4.94 13.03 -3.91
CA LYS A 6 3.77 13.63 -4.55
C LYS A 6 3.39 12.85 -5.80
N LEU A 7 2.13 12.45 -5.89
CA LEU A 7 1.55 11.68 -6.98
C LEU A 7 0.33 12.41 -7.54
N ARG A 8 -0.10 12.00 -8.72
CA ARG A 8 -1.34 12.47 -9.37
C ARG A 8 -2.24 11.27 -9.62
N HIS A 9 -3.51 11.42 -9.32
CA HIS A 9 -4.53 10.40 -9.56
C HIS A 9 -5.80 11.05 -10.08
N GLU A 10 -6.46 10.35 -10.98
CA GLU A 10 -7.71 10.78 -11.58
C GLU A 10 -8.88 10.21 -10.77
N VAL A 11 -9.70 11.10 -10.22
CA VAL A 11 -10.89 10.74 -9.43
C VAL A 11 -12.14 11.03 -10.24
N LEU A 12 -12.89 9.98 -10.54
CA LEU A 12 -14.17 10.09 -11.24
C LEU A 12 -15.30 10.34 -10.24
N ILE A 13 -16.18 11.30 -10.50
CA ILE A 13 -17.28 11.71 -9.61
C ILE A 13 -18.63 11.61 -10.33
N SER A 14 -19.63 11.06 -9.63
CA SER A 14 -21.03 11.02 -10.09
C SER A 14 -21.67 12.40 -10.00
N PRO A 15 -22.53 12.79 -10.99
CA PRO A 15 -23.21 14.09 -11.00
C PRO A 15 -23.94 14.43 -9.69
N GLU A 16 -24.46 13.42 -8.99
CA GLU A 16 -25.17 13.58 -7.71
C GLU A 16 -24.30 14.20 -6.60
N TYR A 17 -22.97 14.10 -6.70
CA TYR A 17 -22.03 14.64 -5.73
C TYR A 17 -21.47 16.02 -6.11
N LEU A 18 -21.91 16.61 -7.23
CA LEU A 18 -21.54 17.96 -7.69
C LEU A 18 -22.26 19.06 -6.88
N GLY A 19 -22.18 18.98 -5.56
CA GLY A 19 -22.77 19.93 -4.62
C GLY A 19 -21.71 20.74 -3.84
N PRO A 20 -22.13 21.50 -2.82
CA PRO A 20 -21.23 22.32 -2.00
C PRO A 20 -20.10 21.54 -1.31
N LYS A 21 -20.28 20.22 -1.14
CA LYS A 21 -19.31 19.31 -0.51
C LYS A 21 -18.40 18.58 -1.50
N LEU A 22 -18.37 18.99 -2.77
CA LEU A 22 -17.62 18.32 -3.85
C LEU A 22 -16.16 18.01 -3.46
N LYS A 23 -15.43 19.01 -2.94
CA LYS A 23 -14.01 18.83 -2.55
C LYS A 23 -13.83 17.77 -1.46
N GLN A 24 -14.73 17.74 -0.47
CA GLN A 24 -14.71 16.73 0.58
C GLN A 24 -14.98 15.33 0.00
N THR A 25 -15.92 15.21 -0.95
CA THR A 25 -16.21 13.95 -1.62
C THR A 25 -15.02 13.47 -2.46
N ILE A 26 -14.37 14.36 -3.20
CA ILE A 26 -13.16 14.05 -3.98
C ILE A 26 -12.06 13.54 -3.05
N ARG A 27 -11.79 14.24 -1.94
CA ARG A 27 -10.79 13.84 -0.94
C ARG A 27 -11.07 12.46 -0.38
N ARG A 28 -12.30 12.21 0.06
CA ARG A 28 -12.69 10.91 0.62
C ARG A 28 -12.50 9.80 -0.41
N ARG A 29 -13.00 10.01 -1.64
CA ARG A 29 -12.89 9.01 -2.71
C ARG A 29 -11.44 8.70 -3.09
N LEU A 30 -10.60 9.73 -3.15
CA LEU A 30 -9.15 9.55 -3.36
C LEU A 30 -8.52 8.69 -2.27
N ILE A 31 -8.82 8.97 -0.99
CA ILE A 31 -8.30 8.20 0.14
C ILE A 31 -8.76 6.75 0.05
N ASP A 32 -10.05 6.52 -0.17
CA ASP A 32 -10.64 5.17 -0.23
C ASP A 32 -10.09 4.33 -1.40
N GLU A 33 -9.77 4.96 -2.53
CA GLU A 33 -9.22 4.26 -3.71
C GLU A 33 -7.71 4.02 -3.60
N ILE A 34 -6.96 4.93 -2.97
CA ILE A 34 -5.49 4.92 -2.97
C ILE A 34 -4.90 4.28 -1.73
N GLU A 35 -5.44 4.53 -0.54
CA GLU A 35 -4.86 3.96 0.68
C GLU A 35 -4.98 2.43 0.68
N GLY A 36 -3.86 1.76 0.94
CA GLY A 36 -3.77 0.31 0.88
C GLY A 36 -3.59 -0.27 -0.53
N SER A 37 -3.54 0.57 -1.57
CA SER A 37 -3.24 0.14 -2.93
C SER A 37 -1.72 -0.05 -3.14
N CYS A 38 -1.36 -0.97 -4.04
CA CYS A 38 0.02 -1.15 -4.47
C CYS A 38 0.22 -0.57 -5.86
N ILE A 39 1.00 0.51 -5.95
CA ILE A 39 1.29 1.16 -7.23
C ILE A 39 2.57 0.56 -7.81
N ASN A 40 2.44 -0.05 -8.99
CA ASN A 40 3.55 -0.68 -9.70
C ASN A 40 4.77 0.24 -9.80
N LYS A 41 5.96 -0.31 -9.49
CA LYS A 41 7.27 0.37 -9.46
C LYS A 41 7.43 1.48 -8.40
N ILE A 42 6.35 1.97 -7.79
CA ILE A 42 6.39 3.06 -6.79
C ILE A 42 6.39 2.49 -5.38
N GLY A 43 5.51 1.52 -5.09
CA GLY A 43 5.40 0.90 -3.77
C GLY A 43 3.96 0.82 -3.28
N TYR A 44 3.81 0.34 -2.05
CA TYR A 44 2.53 0.24 -1.36
C TYR A 44 2.17 1.59 -0.72
N VAL A 45 0.95 2.09 -0.93
CA VAL A 45 0.52 3.36 -0.33
C VAL A 45 -0.01 3.10 1.07
N VAL A 46 0.67 3.65 2.07
CA VAL A 46 0.34 3.47 3.49
C VAL A 46 -0.68 4.50 3.94
N CYS A 47 -0.45 5.76 3.60
CA CYS A 47 -1.31 6.85 4.00
C CYS A 47 -1.16 8.05 3.06
N VAL A 48 -2.27 8.69 2.74
CA VAL A 48 -2.34 9.97 2.03
C VAL A 48 -2.30 11.10 3.07
N THR A 49 -1.37 12.02 2.89
CA THR A 49 -1.02 13.05 3.90
C THR A 49 -1.51 14.43 3.47
N ASP A 50 -0.97 14.92 2.36
CA ASP A 50 -1.22 16.28 1.90
C ASP A 50 -2.20 16.29 0.72
N ILE A 51 -3.36 16.88 0.92
CA ILE A 51 -4.30 17.26 -0.14
C ILE A 51 -4.72 18.69 0.15
N ASN A 52 -4.26 19.63 -0.68
CA ASN A 52 -4.60 21.03 -0.56
C ASN A 52 -5.72 21.39 -1.53
N ASP A 53 -6.89 21.72 -0.97
CA ASP A 53 -8.14 21.92 -1.71
C ASP A 53 -8.10 23.04 -2.77
N THR A 54 -7.13 23.94 -2.71
CA THR A 54 -7.01 25.11 -3.61
C THR A 54 -5.98 24.92 -4.72
N THR A 55 -4.88 24.21 -4.48
CA THR A 55 -3.78 24.04 -5.44
C THR A 55 -3.77 22.69 -6.10
N ASP A 56 -4.28 21.67 -5.43
CA ASP A 56 -4.01 20.29 -5.81
C ASP A 56 -5.18 19.63 -6.55
N ILE A 57 -6.39 20.20 -6.44
CA ILE A 57 -7.58 19.77 -7.18
C ILE A 57 -7.72 20.63 -8.42
N GLU A 58 -7.47 20.04 -9.59
CA GLU A 58 -7.63 20.72 -10.87
C GLU A 58 -9.12 20.86 -11.28
N ALA A 59 -9.39 21.71 -12.27
CA ALA A 59 -10.72 21.84 -12.82
C ALA A 59 -11.18 20.50 -13.44
N GLY A 60 -12.39 20.07 -13.10
CA GLY A 60 -12.93 18.80 -13.57
C GLY A 60 -13.35 18.85 -15.04
N LEU A 61 -13.15 17.74 -15.74
CA LEU A 61 -13.61 17.51 -17.11
C LEU A 61 -14.86 16.62 -17.08
N ILE A 62 -15.91 17.04 -17.78
CA ILE A 62 -17.17 16.29 -17.87
C ILE A 62 -17.06 15.29 -19.03
N GLU A 63 -17.35 14.03 -18.75
CA GLU A 63 -17.48 12.97 -19.76
C GLU A 63 -18.82 13.10 -20.51
N TYR A 64 -18.74 13.00 -21.84
CA TYR A 64 -19.89 13.26 -22.72
C TYR A 64 -21.02 12.22 -22.61
N GLU A 65 -20.70 10.94 -22.38
CA GLU A 65 -21.70 9.85 -22.42
C GLU A 65 -22.37 9.60 -21.06
N THR A 66 -21.59 9.72 -19.98
CA THR A 66 -22.02 9.34 -18.63
C THR A 66 -22.44 10.55 -17.80
N GLY A 67 -22.00 11.76 -18.18
CA GLY A 67 -22.10 12.96 -17.37
C GLY A 67 -21.18 12.96 -16.15
N HIS A 68 -20.38 11.91 -15.94
CA HIS A 68 -19.40 11.88 -14.86
C HIS A 68 -18.37 13.00 -15.01
N THR A 69 -17.83 13.46 -13.89
CA THR A 69 -16.77 14.47 -13.90
C THR A 69 -15.48 13.85 -13.40
N SER A 70 -14.45 13.89 -14.23
CA SER A 70 -13.09 13.50 -13.89
C SER A 70 -12.32 14.68 -13.30
N PHE A 71 -11.70 14.48 -12.15
CA PHE A 71 -10.83 15.45 -11.49
C PHE A 71 -9.43 14.89 -11.36
N MET A 72 -8.44 15.60 -11.90
CA MET A 72 -7.03 15.27 -11.65
C MET A 72 -6.63 15.88 -10.30
N VAL A 73 -6.21 15.02 -9.37
CA VAL A 73 -5.83 15.43 -8.00
C VAL A 73 -4.37 15.10 -7.75
N THR A 74 -3.60 16.10 -7.34
CA THR A 74 -2.25 15.93 -6.83
C THR A 74 -2.32 15.66 -5.32
N TYR A 75 -1.53 14.72 -4.79
CA TYR A 75 -1.52 14.43 -3.37
C TYR A 75 -0.15 13.95 -2.90
N GLY A 76 0.17 14.22 -1.63
CA GLY A 76 1.33 13.64 -0.95
C GLY A 76 0.96 12.30 -0.32
N ALA A 77 1.77 11.27 -0.53
CA ALA A 77 1.57 9.97 0.08
C ALA A 77 2.86 9.40 0.69
N VAL A 78 2.68 8.70 1.81
CA VAL A 78 3.71 7.85 2.41
C VAL A 78 3.61 6.47 1.77
N LEU A 79 4.70 6.08 1.13
CA LEU A 79 4.85 4.84 0.39
C LEU A 79 5.76 3.90 1.16
N PHE A 80 5.42 2.61 1.19
CA PHE A 80 6.28 1.54 1.63
C PHE A 80 6.83 0.78 0.42
N ARG A 81 8.15 0.86 0.23
CA ARG A 81 8.89 0.17 -0.84
C ARG A 81 10.18 -0.43 -0.25
N PRO A 82 10.20 -1.72 0.08
CA PRO A 82 11.41 -2.39 0.54
C PRO A 82 12.39 -2.57 -0.63
N PHE A 83 13.69 -2.61 -0.34
CA PHE A 83 14.74 -2.89 -1.32
C PHE A 83 15.39 -4.25 -1.13
N LYS A 84 16.02 -4.76 -2.20
CA LYS A 84 16.83 -5.97 -2.12
C LYS A 84 17.98 -5.75 -1.13
N ASN A 85 18.17 -6.71 -0.23
CA ASN A 85 19.16 -6.69 0.85
C ASN A 85 18.91 -5.62 1.94
N GLU A 86 17.70 -5.05 2.00
CA GLU A 86 17.30 -4.23 3.15
C GLU A 86 17.01 -5.12 4.35
N VAL A 87 17.45 -4.69 5.53
CA VAL A 87 17.18 -5.39 6.80
C VAL A 87 15.88 -4.82 7.37
N LEU A 88 14.92 -5.70 7.67
CA LEU A 88 13.59 -5.34 8.16
C LEU A 88 13.23 -6.24 9.35
N ASP A 89 12.63 -5.63 10.36
CA ASP A 89 12.00 -6.38 11.44
C ASP A 89 10.64 -6.90 10.97
N ALA A 90 10.37 -8.18 11.26
CA ALA A 90 9.15 -8.85 10.80
C ALA A 90 8.61 -9.77 11.90
N THR A 91 7.29 -9.89 11.97
CA THR A 91 6.62 -10.84 12.87
C THR A 91 6.31 -12.12 12.12
N VAL A 92 6.71 -13.27 12.66
CA VAL A 92 6.40 -14.58 12.07
C VAL A 92 4.89 -14.83 12.13
N THR A 93 4.29 -15.26 11.01
CA THR A 93 2.85 -15.52 10.92
C THR A 93 2.52 -16.98 10.71
N THR A 94 3.33 -17.69 9.92
CA THR A 94 3.06 -19.08 9.55
C THR A 94 4.37 -19.81 9.41
N VAL A 95 4.44 -21.03 9.91
CA VAL A 95 5.66 -21.83 9.95
C VAL A 95 5.39 -23.17 9.29
N ASN A 96 6.26 -23.55 8.37
CA ASN A 96 6.19 -24.81 7.63
C ASN A 96 7.57 -25.48 7.60
N GLN A 97 7.62 -26.75 7.17
CA GLN A 97 8.88 -27.50 7.01
C GLN A 97 9.86 -26.84 5.99
N LEU A 98 9.34 -26.10 5.02
CA LEU A 98 10.16 -25.42 4.01
C LEU A 98 10.78 -24.11 4.51
N GLY A 99 10.29 -23.57 5.63
CA GLY A 99 10.64 -22.25 6.13
C GLY A 99 9.45 -21.56 6.80
N PHE A 100 9.51 -20.24 6.95
CA PHE A 100 8.43 -19.49 7.59
C PHE A 100 8.06 -18.24 6.80
N PHE A 101 6.79 -17.86 6.91
CA PHE A 101 6.29 -16.58 6.47
C PHE A 101 6.33 -15.59 7.63
N CYS A 102 6.81 -14.39 7.34
CA CYS A 102 6.78 -13.26 8.25
C CYS A 102 6.18 -12.04 7.57
N LYS A 103 5.60 -11.14 8.37
CA LYS A 103 5.04 -9.88 7.91
C LYS A 103 5.89 -8.71 8.41
N ALA A 104 6.32 -7.86 7.48
CA ALA A 104 6.97 -6.59 7.72
C ALA A 104 6.07 -5.47 7.18
N GLY A 105 5.18 -4.94 8.03
CA GLY A 105 4.14 -4.02 7.60
C GLY A 105 3.20 -4.67 6.57
N PRO A 106 2.97 -4.06 5.38
CA PRO A 106 2.11 -4.62 4.33
C PRO A 106 2.79 -5.73 3.51
N LEU A 107 4.09 -5.99 3.72
CA LEU A 107 4.83 -7.01 2.98
C LEU A 107 4.81 -8.35 3.71
N GLN A 108 4.51 -9.40 2.97
CA GLN A 108 4.71 -10.77 3.38
C GLN A 108 6.02 -11.28 2.77
N VAL A 109 6.92 -11.75 3.62
CA VAL A 109 8.23 -12.30 3.25
C VAL A 109 8.25 -13.78 3.58
N PHE A 110 8.85 -14.58 2.71
CA PHE A 110 9.12 -15.99 2.96
C PHE A 110 10.61 -16.19 3.19
N VAL A 111 10.95 -16.78 4.34
CA VAL A 111 12.32 -17.16 4.68
C VAL A 111 12.44 -18.67 4.52
N SER A 112 13.27 -19.09 3.57
CA SER A 112 13.53 -20.51 3.30
C SER A 112 14.43 -21.13 4.37
N ARG A 113 14.23 -22.42 4.68
CA ARG A 113 15.08 -23.19 5.59
C ARG A 113 16.57 -23.16 5.22
N TYR A 114 16.88 -22.98 3.93
CA TYR A 114 18.25 -22.93 3.43
C TYR A 114 18.98 -21.63 3.81
N ASN A 115 18.21 -20.60 4.20
CA ASN A 115 18.73 -19.31 4.64
C ASN A 115 18.83 -19.24 6.17
N LEU A 116 18.45 -20.30 6.88
CA LEU A 116 18.57 -20.38 8.34
C LEU A 116 19.99 -20.81 8.74
N PRO A 117 20.44 -20.43 9.94
CA PRO A 117 21.70 -20.92 10.48
C PRO A 117 21.62 -22.44 10.75
N GLY A 118 22.78 -23.09 10.79
CA GLY A 118 22.87 -24.57 10.74
C GLY A 118 22.30 -25.30 11.95
N ASP A 119 22.29 -24.66 13.11
CA ASP A 119 21.65 -25.12 14.36
C ASP A 119 20.13 -25.21 14.21
N ILE A 120 19.50 -24.13 13.73
CA ILE A 120 18.04 -24.04 13.58
C ILE A 120 17.55 -24.87 12.38
N ARG A 121 18.37 -24.98 11.32
CA ARG A 121 17.97 -25.63 10.06
C ARG A 121 17.55 -27.10 10.20
N GLU A 122 18.12 -27.82 11.16
CA GLU A 122 17.78 -29.22 11.42
C GLU A 122 16.74 -29.38 12.55
N GLY A 123 16.36 -28.29 13.22
CA GLY A 123 15.49 -28.28 14.41
C GLY A 123 14.01 -27.98 14.14
N PHE A 124 13.46 -28.35 12.98
CA PHE A 124 12.03 -28.24 12.74
C PHE A 124 11.25 -29.34 13.48
N ASP A 125 10.35 -28.96 14.39
CA ASP A 125 9.42 -29.89 15.05
C ASP A 125 8.10 -29.96 14.27
N PRO A 126 7.79 -31.09 13.58
CA PRO A 126 6.57 -31.24 12.80
C PRO A 126 5.32 -31.42 13.66
N ASN A 127 5.45 -31.72 14.96
CA ASN A 127 4.28 -31.90 15.83
C ASN A 127 3.74 -30.55 16.34
N GLN A 128 4.62 -29.56 16.45
CA GLN A 128 4.30 -28.23 16.99
C GLN A 128 4.43 -27.11 15.95
N ASP A 129 4.77 -27.45 14.70
CA ASP A 129 5.01 -26.52 13.59
C ASP A 129 5.93 -25.35 14.00
N MET A 130 7.05 -25.67 14.63
CA MET A 130 8.00 -24.66 15.13
C MET A 130 9.45 -24.96 14.72
N TRP A 131 10.24 -23.90 14.62
CA TRP A 131 11.68 -23.97 14.46
C TRP A 131 12.36 -23.77 15.80
N VAL A 132 13.21 -24.72 16.19
CA VAL A 132 13.96 -24.71 17.46
C VAL A 132 15.45 -24.80 17.14
N SER A 133 16.28 -24.20 17.99
CA SER A 133 17.75 -24.30 17.93
C SER A 133 18.28 -25.41 18.83
#